data_AF-A0A6N9UWC7-F1
#
_entry.id   AF-A0A6N9UWC7-F1
#
_cell.length_a   1.000
_cell.length_b   1.000
_cell.length_c   1.000
_cell.angle_alpha   90.00
_cell.angle_beta   90.00
_cell.angle_gamma   90.00
#
_symmetry.space_group_name_H-M   'P 1'
#
loop_
_entity.id
_entity.type
_entity.pdbx_description
1 polymer ?
#
loop_
_entity_poly.entity_id
_entity_poly.type
_entity_poly.pdbx_seq_one_letter_code
_entity_poly.pdbx_strand_id
1 'polypeptide(L)'
;LGRLPAEAVSRAADQLAAAGVTVVCLPQGACGASDRPDGTAPVRLLRAAGVRVTAGSGALRDVSNPVGRGDPLEAAYLLASRHGLRPEEAYDAVSAAARAALGLPEVRVEAGFPAELLAVRGDRLAGALSLAYSRIVVHRGRVVARTSAVREYGDSCAPSDLGLPRQGRSGRGRRDGHGGPGGRDDLA
;
A
#
# COMPACT_ATOMS: atom_id res chain seq x y z
N LEU A 1 21.56 -14.78 2.30
CA LEU A 1 22.40 -13.79 1.58
C LEU A 1 22.95 -12.72 2.52
N GLY A 2 22.13 -11.96 3.25
CA GLY A 2 22.59 -10.84 4.09
C GLY A 2 23.53 -11.16 5.26
N ARG A 3 23.89 -12.45 5.48
CA ARG A 3 24.79 -12.91 6.53
C ARG A 3 26.15 -13.39 6.00
N LEU A 4 26.31 -13.45 4.68
CA LEU A 4 27.56 -13.91 4.07
C LEU A 4 28.57 -12.75 4.01
N PRO A 5 29.89 -13.04 4.01
CA PRO A 5 30.90 -12.04 3.70
C PRO A 5 30.62 -11.34 2.37
N ALA A 6 30.97 -10.06 2.25
CA ALA A 6 30.62 -9.22 1.10
C ALA A 6 31.00 -9.85 -0.25
N GLU A 7 32.18 -10.46 -0.36
CA GLU A 7 32.62 -11.14 -1.58
C GLU A 7 31.75 -12.34 -1.94
N ALA A 8 31.34 -13.13 -0.95
CA ALA A 8 30.47 -14.28 -1.16
C ALA A 8 29.06 -13.82 -1.59
N VAL A 9 28.57 -12.70 -1.04
CA VAL A 9 27.31 -12.08 -1.48
C VAL A 9 27.41 -11.61 -2.93
N SER A 10 28.50 -10.95 -3.31
CA SER A 10 28.71 -10.46 -4.68
C SER A 10 28.72 -11.61 -5.68
N ARG A 11 29.53 -12.65 -5.44
CA ARG A 11 29.57 -13.84 -6.30
C ARG A 11 28.21 -14.51 -6.41
N ALA A 12 27.49 -14.64 -5.30
CA ALA A 12 26.15 -15.20 -5.31
C ALA A 12 25.16 -14.33 -6.12
N ALA A 13 25.27 -13.00 -6.03
CA ALA A 13 24.43 -12.09 -6.80
C ALA A 13 24.68 -12.23 -8.31
N ASP A 14 25.93 -12.30 -8.74
CA ASP A 14 26.30 -12.49 -10.14
C ASP A 14 25.77 -13.82 -10.68
N GLN A 15 25.89 -14.89 -9.89
CA GLN A 15 25.35 -16.21 -10.23
C GLN A 15 23.82 -16.22 -10.34
N LEU A 16 23.13 -15.56 -9.40
CA LEU A 16 21.67 -15.44 -9.43
C LEU A 16 21.20 -14.65 -10.66
N ALA A 17 21.90 -13.57 -11.01
CA ALA A 17 21.60 -12.76 -12.18
C ALA A 17 21.82 -13.56 -13.48
N ALA A 18 22.96 -14.24 -13.61
CA ALA A 18 23.28 -15.07 -14.77
C ALA A 18 22.30 -16.23 -14.96
N ALA A 19 21.78 -16.80 -13.85
CA ALA A 19 20.77 -17.86 -13.88
C ALA A 19 19.34 -17.34 -14.09
N GLY A 20 19.12 -16.03 -14.16
CA GLY A 20 17.79 -15.43 -14.31
C GLY A 20 16.86 -15.62 -13.10
N VAL A 21 17.43 -15.92 -11.92
CA VAL A 21 16.69 -16.21 -10.69
C VAL A 21 16.05 -14.92 -10.15
N THR A 22 14.79 -15.04 -9.77
CA THR A 22 14.08 -13.97 -9.04
C THR A 22 14.24 -14.17 -7.54
N VAL A 23 14.64 -13.13 -6.82
CA VAL A 23 14.73 -13.14 -5.36
C VAL A 23 13.51 -12.43 -4.76
N VAL A 24 12.80 -13.12 -3.86
CA VAL A 24 11.69 -12.56 -3.08
C VAL A 24 12.21 -12.05 -1.74
N CYS A 25 12.08 -10.75 -1.49
CA CYS A 25 12.44 -10.13 -0.22
C CYS A 25 11.25 -10.07 0.73
N LEU A 26 11.47 -10.42 1.99
CA LEU A 26 10.44 -10.41 3.05
C LEU A 26 10.82 -9.38 4.11
N PRO A 27 10.57 -8.08 3.89
CA PRO A 27 11.06 -7.01 4.76
C PRO A 27 10.38 -6.96 6.14
N GLN A 28 9.27 -7.69 6.35
CA GLN A 28 8.61 -7.79 7.66
C GLN A 28 9.20 -8.88 8.56
N GLY A 29 9.96 -9.82 7.98
CA GLY A 29 10.49 -10.98 8.69
C GLY A 29 10.50 -12.22 7.80
N ALA A 30 11.33 -13.19 8.17
CA ALA A 30 11.42 -14.45 7.44
C ALA A 30 10.19 -15.33 7.69
N CYS A 31 9.90 -16.23 6.74
CA CYS A 31 8.98 -17.35 6.98
C CYS A 31 9.75 -18.48 7.66
N GLY A 32 9.25 -18.97 8.80
CA GLY A 32 9.82 -20.09 9.55
C GLY A 32 10.41 -19.69 10.90
N ALA A 33 10.44 -20.65 11.83
CA ALA A 33 11.00 -20.54 13.17
C ALA A 33 12.54 -20.52 13.15
N SER A 34 13.13 -19.60 12.39
CA SER A 34 14.57 -19.33 12.43
C SER A 34 14.84 -18.46 13.66
N ASP A 35 15.55 -19.01 14.65
CA ASP A 35 15.98 -18.36 15.92
C ASP A 35 16.83 -17.09 15.77
N ARG A 36 17.04 -16.59 14.56
CA ARG A 36 17.89 -15.42 14.31
C ARG A 36 17.18 -14.42 13.39
N PRO A 37 16.88 -13.20 13.88
CA PRO A 37 16.04 -12.23 13.17
C PRO A 37 16.72 -11.52 11.99
N ASP A 38 18.06 -11.51 11.89
CA ASP A 38 18.74 -10.49 11.09
C ASP A 38 19.43 -11.06 9.86
N GLY A 39 18.71 -11.18 8.77
CA GLY A 39 19.26 -11.65 7.50
C GLY A 39 18.48 -11.14 6.30
N THR A 40 17.99 -9.90 6.35
CA THR A 40 17.29 -9.30 5.22
C THR A 40 18.19 -9.31 3.99
N ALA A 41 17.59 -9.60 2.82
CA ALA A 41 18.36 -9.69 1.59
C ALA A 41 19.06 -8.36 1.30
N PRO A 42 20.29 -8.35 0.78
CA PRO A 42 21.02 -7.13 0.42
C PRO A 42 20.44 -6.56 -0.88
N VAL A 43 19.20 -6.04 -0.81
CA VAL A 43 18.33 -5.71 -1.95
C VAL A 43 19.02 -4.81 -2.96
N ARG A 44 19.73 -3.78 -2.49
CA ARG A 44 20.45 -2.85 -3.36
C ARG A 44 21.57 -3.52 -4.13
N LEU A 45 22.35 -4.37 -3.47
CA LEU A 45 23.44 -5.13 -4.11
C LEU A 45 22.88 -6.09 -5.16
N LEU A 46 21.83 -6.84 -4.80
CA LEU A 46 21.19 -7.77 -5.73
C LEU A 46 20.65 -7.05 -6.97
N ARG A 47 19.94 -5.93 -6.79
CA ARG A 47 19.46 -5.13 -7.92
C ARG A 47 20.61 -4.54 -8.75
N ALA A 48 21.68 -4.05 -8.11
CA ALA A 48 22.85 -3.54 -8.82
C ALA A 48 23.56 -4.60 -9.66
N ALA A 49 23.54 -5.87 -9.21
CA ALA A 49 24.06 -7.01 -9.96
C ALA A 49 23.10 -7.52 -11.06
N GLY A 50 21.93 -6.90 -11.25
CA GLY A 50 20.95 -7.30 -12.25
C GLY A 50 20.00 -8.44 -11.83
N VAL A 51 20.01 -8.83 -10.56
CA VAL A 51 19.05 -9.82 -10.03
C VAL A 51 17.64 -9.21 -10.04
N ARG A 52 16.66 -9.94 -10.56
CA ARG A 52 15.25 -9.56 -10.45
C ARG A 52 14.81 -9.67 -8.99
N VAL A 53 14.41 -8.56 -8.40
CA VAL A 53 13.93 -8.53 -7.00
C VAL A 53 12.47 -8.15 -6.92
N THR A 54 11.70 -9.01 -6.24
CA THR A 54 10.31 -8.77 -5.82
C THR A 54 10.21 -8.80 -4.30
N ALA A 55 9.08 -8.41 -3.72
CA ALA A 55 8.85 -8.48 -2.29
C ALA A 55 7.41 -8.80 -1.90
N GLY A 56 7.24 -9.24 -0.66
CA GLY A 56 5.94 -9.52 -0.04
C GLY A 56 6.04 -9.53 1.49
N SER A 57 4.91 -9.68 2.17
CA SER A 57 4.87 -9.63 3.64
C SER A 57 5.56 -10.82 4.32
N GLY A 58 5.52 -12.01 3.72
CA GLY A 58 6.04 -13.23 4.34
C GLY A 58 5.04 -13.83 5.32
N ALA A 59 5.54 -14.31 6.47
CA ALA A 59 4.74 -14.89 7.54
C ALA A 59 3.74 -13.90 8.14
N LEU A 60 2.51 -14.36 8.42
CA LEU A 60 1.41 -13.55 8.93
C LEU A 60 0.61 -14.34 9.96
N ARG A 61 0.53 -13.82 11.20
CA ARG A 61 -0.25 -14.42 12.30
C ARG A 61 0.08 -15.91 12.53
N ASP A 62 1.36 -16.24 12.43
CA ASP A 62 1.89 -17.59 12.64
C ASP A 62 3.02 -17.58 13.69
N VAL A 63 3.64 -18.74 13.90
CA VAL A 63 4.74 -18.93 14.87
C VAL A 63 6.00 -18.11 14.57
N SER A 64 6.18 -17.72 13.31
CA SER A 64 7.33 -16.94 12.83
C SER A 64 7.05 -15.43 12.92
N ASN A 65 5.80 -15.03 12.72
CA ASN A 65 5.35 -13.64 12.85
C ASN A 65 3.94 -13.59 13.47
N PRO A 66 3.80 -13.22 14.75
CA PRO A 66 2.50 -13.20 15.43
C PRO A 66 1.56 -12.10 14.92
N VAL A 67 2.08 -11.15 14.15
CA VAL A 67 1.31 -10.03 13.58
C VAL A 67 1.44 -10.02 12.06
N GLY A 68 0.87 -8.99 11.42
CA GLY A 68 1.08 -8.72 10.01
C GLY A 68 -0.16 -8.17 9.32
N ARG A 69 0.03 -7.26 8.38
CA ARG A 69 -1.07 -6.60 7.65
C ARG A 69 -1.40 -7.27 6.32
N GLY A 70 -0.50 -8.10 5.79
CA GLY A 70 -0.63 -8.68 4.44
C GLY A 70 -0.75 -7.61 3.35
N ASP A 71 -0.15 -6.43 3.58
CA ASP A 71 -0.28 -5.26 2.71
C ASP A 71 1.00 -5.09 1.86
N PRO A 72 0.93 -5.23 0.52
CA PRO A 72 2.08 -4.98 -0.35
C PRO A 72 2.68 -3.58 -0.21
N LEU A 73 1.86 -2.56 0.10
CA LEU A 73 2.38 -1.19 0.31
C LEU A 73 3.20 -1.05 1.59
N GLU A 74 2.96 -1.89 2.60
CA GLU A 74 3.80 -1.95 3.79
C GLU A 74 5.17 -2.55 3.45
N ALA A 75 5.21 -3.61 2.62
CA ALA A 75 6.46 -4.18 2.16
C ALA A 75 7.27 -3.17 1.32
N ALA A 76 6.62 -2.44 0.40
CA ALA A 76 7.25 -1.34 -0.34
C ALA A 76 7.75 -0.22 0.57
N TYR A 77 6.96 0.20 1.56
CA TYR A 77 7.37 1.18 2.55
C TYR A 77 8.65 0.73 3.30
N LEU A 78 8.73 -0.54 3.71
CA LEU A 78 9.91 -1.06 4.41
C LEU A 78 11.13 -1.17 3.49
N LEU A 79 10.94 -1.57 2.22
CA LEU A 79 12.00 -1.55 1.22
C LEU A 79 12.57 -0.14 1.01
N ALA A 80 11.73 0.88 0.93
CA ALA A 80 12.18 2.25 0.81
C ALA A 80 12.84 2.77 2.09
N SER A 81 12.16 2.63 3.24
CA SER A 81 12.57 3.22 4.51
C SER A 81 13.74 2.51 5.19
N ARG A 82 13.87 1.19 5.04
CA ARG A 82 14.90 0.39 5.71
C ARG A 82 15.97 -0.16 4.77
N HIS A 83 15.62 -0.42 3.50
CA HIS A 83 16.55 -0.99 2.53
C HIS A 83 17.08 0.03 1.51
N GLY A 84 16.66 1.30 1.61
CA GLY A 84 17.19 2.41 0.82
C GLY A 84 16.88 2.33 -0.67
N LEU A 85 15.82 1.63 -1.06
CA LEU A 85 15.30 1.69 -2.43
C LEU A 85 14.59 3.02 -2.67
N ARG A 86 14.61 3.48 -3.93
CA ARG A 86 13.73 4.59 -4.33
C ARG A 86 12.27 4.13 -4.23
N PRO A 87 11.31 5.02 -3.89
CA PRO A 87 9.90 4.66 -3.77
C PRO A 87 9.37 3.88 -4.99
N GLU A 88 9.75 4.28 -6.19
CA GLU A 88 9.34 3.69 -7.46
C GLU A 88 9.87 2.25 -7.60
N GLU A 89 11.12 2.01 -7.23
CA GLU A 89 11.73 0.67 -7.23
C GLU A 89 11.09 -0.23 -6.18
N ALA A 90 10.76 0.34 -5.01
CA ALA A 90 10.11 -0.39 -3.93
C ALA A 90 8.66 -0.78 -4.29
N TYR A 91 7.93 0.11 -4.95
CA TYR A 91 6.58 -0.19 -5.44
C TYR A 91 6.60 -1.19 -6.60
N ASP A 92 7.52 -1.04 -7.56
CA ASP A 92 7.73 -2.00 -8.64
C ASP A 92 7.94 -3.43 -8.09
N ALA A 93 8.77 -3.56 -7.04
CA ALA A 93 9.05 -4.83 -6.38
C ALA A 93 7.80 -5.53 -5.80
N VAL A 94 6.72 -4.81 -5.48
CA VAL A 94 5.48 -5.39 -4.94
C VAL A 94 4.32 -5.35 -5.95
N SER A 95 4.55 -4.83 -7.16
CA SER A 95 3.55 -4.67 -8.21
C SER A 95 3.98 -5.41 -9.49
N ALA A 96 4.56 -4.73 -10.47
CA ALA A 96 4.90 -5.30 -11.76
C ALA A 96 5.93 -6.44 -11.64
N ALA A 97 6.99 -6.28 -10.85
CA ALA A 97 7.98 -7.33 -10.64
C ALA A 97 7.40 -8.56 -9.93
N ALA A 98 6.50 -8.36 -8.96
CA ALA A 98 5.79 -9.44 -8.27
C ALA A 98 4.86 -10.19 -9.22
N ARG A 99 4.13 -9.44 -10.05
CA ARG A 99 3.24 -9.99 -11.06
C ARG A 99 3.98 -10.84 -12.09
N ALA A 100 5.11 -10.34 -12.59
CA ALA A 100 5.99 -11.08 -13.49
C ALA A 100 6.57 -12.34 -12.83
N ALA A 101 6.98 -12.26 -11.55
CA ALA A 101 7.49 -13.41 -10.80
C ALA A 101 6.43 -14.52 -10.63
N LEU A 102 5.15 -14.15 -10.57
CA LEU A 102 4.01 -15.07 -10.51
C LEU A 102 3.57 -15.59 -11.90
N GLY A 103 4.22 -15.18 -12.99
CA GLY A 103 3.84 -15.57 -14.36
C GLY A 103 2.51 -14.99 -14.82
N LEU A 104 2.04 -13.91 -14.19
CA LEU A 104 0.77 -13.28 -14.53
C LEU A 104 0.93 -12.31 -15.71
N PRO A 105 -0.08 -12.17 -16.58
CA PRO A 105 -0.04 -11.23 -17.72
C PRO A 105 0.17 -9.80 -17.26
N GLU A 106 0.98 -9.02 -17.97
CA GLU A 106 1.24 -7.61 -17.66
C GLU A 106 -0.06 -6.80 -17.49
N VAL A 107 -0.06 -5.84 -16.58
CA VAL A 107 -1.10 -4.81 -16.48
C VAL A 107 -0.45 -3.44 -16.42
N ARG A 108 -0.99 -2.52 -17.23
CA ARG A 108 -0.56 -1.11 -17.29
C ARG A 108 -1.78 -0.19 -17.19
N VAL A 109 -1.56 1.05 -16.78
CA VAL A 109 -2.59 2.10 -16.81
C VAL A 109 -2.62 2.69 -18.22
N GLU A 110 -3.13 1.89 -19.17
CA GLU A 110 -3.18 2.21 -20.60
C GLU A 110 -4.41 1.55 -21.23
N ALA A 111 -4.95 2.14 -22.29
CA ALA A 111 -6.03 1.53 -23.06
C ALA A 111 -5.62 0.13 -23.58
N GLY A 112 -6.55 -0.82 -23.54
CA GLY A 112 -6.31 -2.20 -23.95
C GLY A 112 -5.87 -3.13 -22.81
N PHE A 113 -5.40 -2.60 -21.68
CA PHE A 113 -5.10 -3.42 -20.50
C PHE A 113 -6.33 -3.62 -19.60
N PRO A 114 -6.38 -4.74 -18.84
CA PRO A 114 -7.42 -4.95 -17.83
C PRO A 114 -7.45 -3.79 -16.81
N ALA A 115 -8.65 -3.36 -16.44
CA ALA A 115 -8.85 -2.33 -15.42
C ALA A 115 -8.64 -2.89 -13.99
N GLU A 116 -7.39 -3.23 -13.68
CA GLU A 116 -6.89 -3.60 -12.35
C GLU A 116 -6.17 -2.40 -11.75
N LEU A 117 -6.83 -1.67 -10.86
CA LEU A 117 -6.33 -0.39 -10.36
C LEU A 117 -6.39 -0.34 -8.83
N LEU A 118 -5.38 0.30 -8.24
CA LEU A 118 -5.38 0.68 -6.84
C LEU A 118 -5.29 2.20 -6.75
N ALA A 119 -6.38 2.84 -6.34
CA ALA A 119 -6.37 4.27 -6.06
C ALA A 119 -6.02 4.50 -4.59
N VAL A 120 -4.97 5.28 -4.34
CA VAL A 120 -4.50 5.67 -3.01
C VAL A 120 -4.42 7.19 -2.91
N ARG A 121 -4.42 7.73 -1.69
CA ARG A 121 -4.20 9.17 -1.48
C ARG A 121 -2.71 9.50 -1.53
N GLY A 122 -2.35 10.53 -2.27
CA GLY A 122 -1.00 11.12 -2.30
C GLY A 122 -0.65 11.67 -3.68
N ASP A 123 0.16 12.73 -3.72
CA ASP A 123 0.58 13.37 -4.98
C ASP A 123 1.81 12.68 -5.61
N ARG A 124 2.53 11.90 -4.79
CA ARG A 124 3.72 11.16 -5.16
C ARG A 124 3.76 9.84 -4.39
N LEU A 125 4.44 8.86 -4.96
CA LEU A 125 4.52 7.51 -4.42
C LEU A 125 5.09 7.47 -3.00
N ALA A 126 6.12 8.27 -2.71
CA ALA A 126 6.63 8.41 -1.35
C ALA A 126 5.55 8.86 -0.34
N GLY A 127 4.69 9.82 -0.72
CA GLY A 127 3.59 10.27 0.14
C GLY A 127 2.53 9.19 0.32
N ALA A 128 2.18 8.48 -0.77
CA ALA A 128 1.27 7.35 -0.72
C ALA A 128 1.81 6.24 0.22
N LEU A 129 3.08 5.82 0.08
CA LEU A 129 3.69 4.80 0.94
C LEU A 129 3.71 5.18 2.43
N SER A 130 3.75 6.48 2.75
CA SER A 130 3.71 6.95 4.15
C SER A 130 2.29 7.03 4.74
N LEU A 131 1.25 7.17 3.91
CA LEU A 131 -0.11 7.54 4.37
C LEU A 131 -1.22 6.63 3.83
N ALA A 132 -0.91 5.49 3.21
CA ALA A 132 -1.81 4.60 2.44
C ALA A 132 -3.00 3.97 3.21
N TYR A 133 -3.58 4.63 4.20
CA TYR A 133 -4.72 4.16 4.99
C TYR A 133 -6.02 4.13 4.17
N SER A 134 -6.23 5.09 3.26
CA SER A 134 -7.42 5.15 2.40
C SER A 134 -7.12 4.66 0.99
N ARG A 135 -7.89 3.70 0.50
CA ARG A 135 -7.70 3.10 -0.83
C ARG A 135 -8.99 2.57 -1.46
N ILE A 136 -9.02 2.55 -2.78
CA ILE A 136 -10.08 1.91 -3.59
C ILE A 136 -9.41 0.86 -4.48
N VAL A 137 -9.94 -0.36 -4.46
CA VAL A 137 -9.48 -1.45 -5.32
C VAL A 137 -10.49 -1.64 -6.43
N VAL A 138 -10.01 -1.60 -7.67
CA VAL A 138 -10.77 -1.88 -8.89
C VAL A 138 -10.24 -3.17 -9.48
N HIS A 139 -11.12 -4.14 -9.69
CA HIS A 139 -10.82 -5.40 -10.36
C HIS A 139 -11.74 -5.52 -11.57
N ARG A 140 -11.18 -5.74 -12.77
CA ARG A 140 -11.91 -5.80 -14.04
C ARG A 140 -12.93 -4.66 -14.21
N GLY A 141 -12.54 -3.44 -13.87
CA GLY A 141 -13.38 -2.24 -14.00
C GLY A 141 -14.47 -2.08 -12.95
N ARG A 142 -14.53 -2.95 -11.93
CA ARG A 142 -15.50 -2.87 -10.83
C ARG A 142 -14.78 -2.55 -9.53
N VAL A 143 -15.34 -1.62 -8.75
CA VAL A 143 -14.84 -1.38 -7.40
C VAL A 143 -15.20 -2.57 -6.51
N VAL A 144 -14.18 -3.29 -6.04
CA VAL A 144 -14.35 -4.50 -5.19
C VAL A 144 -14.06 -4.23 -3.72
N ALA A 145 -13.31 -3.16 -3.40
CA ALA A 145 -13.07 -2.75 -2.02
C ALA A 145 -12.91 -1.23 -1.91
N ARG A 146 -13.38 -0.67 -0.79
CA ARG A 146 -13.15 0.72 -0.39
C ARG A 146 -12.77 0.75 1.08
N THR A 147 -11.57 1.24 1.38
CA THR A 147 -11.10 1.49 2.74
C THR A 147 -10.95 3.00 2.92
N SER A 148 -11.56 3.56 3.95
CA SER A 148 -11.46 4.98 4.29
C SER A 148 -10.96 5.13 5.71
N ALA A 149 -10.05 6.09 5.91
CA ALA A 149 -9.58 6.49 7.22
C ALA A 149 -9.89 7.97 7.42
N VAL A 150 -10.46 8.31 8.57
CA VAL A 150 -10.70 9.69 9.00
C VAL A 150 -9.63 10.03 10.02
N ARG A 151 -8.99 11.19 9.86
CA ARG A 151 -8.06 11.74 10.84
C ARG A 151 -8.62 13.03 11.37
N GLU A 152 -8.98 13.02 12.65
CA GLU A 152 -9.46 14.19 13.38
C GLU A 152 -8.32 14.67 14.26
N TYR A 153 -8.03 15.97 14.17
CA TYR A 153 -7.14 16.65 15.08
C TYR A 153 -8.02 17.34 16.11
N GLY A 154 -7.82 17.05 17.40
CA GLY A 154 -8.47 17.82 18.45
C GLY A 154 -8.02 19.27 18.37
N ASP A 155 -8.88 20.21 18.73
CA ASP A 155 -8.56 21.63 18.75
C ASP A 155 -7.37 21.85 19.71
N SER A 156 -6.17 22.08 19.17
CA SER A 156 -5.15 22.81 19.94
C SER A 156 -5.76 24.17 20.27
N CYS A 157 -5.62 24.62 21.52
CA CYS A 157 -6.12 25.92 22.01
C CYS A 157 -5.55 27.10 21.20
N ALA A 158 -6.07 27.30 20.00
CA ALA A 158 -5.78 28.34 19.05
C ALA A 158 -7.09 28.60 18.29
N PRO A 159 -7.47 29.87 18.07
CA PRO A 159 -8.78 30.21 17.53
C PRO A 159 -9.01 29.51 16.19
N SER A 160 -10.08 28.71 16.16
CA SER A 160 -10.47 27.79 15.10
C SER A 160 -11.10 28.54 13.92
N ASP A 161 -10.29 29.21 13.11
CA ASP A 161 -10.76 29.81 11.85
C ASP A 161 -9.76 29.62 10.70
N LEU A 162 -9.40 28.37 10.40
CA LEU A 162 -8.57 28.05 9.23
C LEU A 162 -9.33 27.45 8.03
N GLY A 163 -10.68 27.53 8.01
CA GLY A 163 -11.45 27.28 6.78
C GLY A 163 -11.14 25.97 6.04
N LEU A 164 -10.69 24.93 6.75
CA LEU A 164 -10.30 23.68 6.09
C LEU A 164 -11.57 22.93 5.63
N PRO A 165 -11.63 22.47 4.37
CA PRO A 165 -12.81 21.82 3.83
C PRO A 165 -13.10 20.52 4.57
N ARG A 166 -14.12 20.54 5.43
CA ARG A 166 -14.76 19.34 5.99
C ARG A 166 -15.60 18.69 4.89
N GLN A 167 -15.27 17.46 4.49
CA GLN A 167 -16.08 16.73 3.52
C GLN A 167 -17.39 16.28 4.16
N GLY A 168 -18.41 17.13 4.01
CA GLY A 168 -19.77 16.87 4.44
C GLY A 168 -20.38 15.68 3.73
N ARG A 169 -21.18 14.93 4.49
CA ARG A 169 -22.21 14.02 3.99
C ARG A 169 -23.18 14.88 3.18
N SER A 170 -23.30 14.65 1.87
CA SER A 170 -24.33 15.30 1.04
C SER A 170 -25.69 15.17 1.74
N GLY A 171 -26.29 16.31 2.08
CA GLY A 171 -27.52 16.40 2.86
C GLY A 171 -28.63 15.54 2.26
N ARG A 172 -29.13 14.58 3.05
CA ARG A 172 -30.51 14.13 2.87
C ARG A 172 -31.38 15.20 3.53
N GLY A 173 -31.94 16.09 2.71
CA GLY A 173 -33.01 16.99 3.13
C GLY A 173 -34.13 16.15 3.75
N ARG A 174 -34.30 16.26 5.07
CA ARG A 174 -35.54 15.86 5.73
C ARG A 174 -36.53 16.96 5.43
N ARG A 175 -37.64 16.56 4.81
CA ARG A 175 -38.79 17.41 4.49
C ARG A 175 -39.41 17.85 5.80
N ASP A 176 -39.42 19.15 6.06
CA ASP A 176 -40.26 19.72 7.10
C ASP A 176 -41.70 19.72 6.61
N GLY A 177 -42.56 19.02 7.36
CA GLY A 177 -43.96 18.84 7.06
C GLY A 177 -44.73 20.15 7.14
N HIS A 178 -45.42 20.48 6.04
CA HIS A 178 -46.53 21.42 6.06
C HIS A 178 -47.71 20.77 6.79
N GLY A 179 -48.17 21.40 7.87
CA GLY A 179 -49.31 20.95 8.65
C GLY A 179 -49.80 22.04 9.62
N GLY A 180 -50.22 23.19 9.08
CA GLY A 180 -51.00 24.18 9.82
C GLY A 180 -52.50 23.97 9.53
N PRO A 181 -53.38 23.83 10.53
CA PRO A 181 -54.80 23.61 10.28
C PRO A 181 -55.53 24.94 10.04
N GLY A 182 -56.25 24.98 8.92
CA GLY A 182 -57.60 25.52 8.75
C GLY A 182 -57.98 26.83 9.43
N GLY A 183 -58.09 27.88 8.63
CA GLY A 183 -58.96 29.01 8.92
C GLY A 183 -60.40 28.55 9.14
N ARG A 184 -61.04 29.18 10.13
CA ARG A 184 -62.50 29.26 10.23
C ARG A 184 -62.83 30.75 10.25
N ASP A 185 -63.42 31.20 9.16
CA ASP A 185 -64.33 32.35 9.16
C ASP A 185 -65.59 31.94 9.93
N ASP A 186 -66.09 32.81 10.80
CA ASP A 186 -67.50 33.26 10.78
C ASP A 186 -67.81 34.27 11.91
N LEU A 187 -68.20 35.47 11.46
CA LEU A 187 -69.33 36.30 11.91
C LEU A 187 -69.66 36.43 13.41
N ALA A 188 -69.43 37.63 13.96
CA ALA A 188 -70.45 38.51 14.57
C ALA A 188 -69.84 39.91 14.84
#